data_AF-A0A1W9U6V0-F1
#
_entry.id   AF-A0A1W9U6V0-F1
#
_cell.length_a   1.000
_cell.length_b   1.000
_cell.length_c   1.000
_cell.angle_alpha   90.00
_cell.angle_beta   90.00
_cell.angle_gamma   90.00
#
_symmetry.space_group_name_H-M   'P 1'
#
loop_
_entity.id
_entity.type
_entity.pdbx_description
1 polymer ?
#
loop_
_entity_poly.entity_id
_entity_poly.type
_entity_poly.pdbx_seq_one_letter_code
_entity_poly.pdbx_strand_id
1 'polypeptide(L)'
;SKETEEASISLYYDFKDVPVPKKLKLQKEKSFVFQTTEFTTGILTFSGKIESDSLISYFINKMPDDGWRFLSSFKSPKNILFFQKESRFCIITIISRAFSTNLEILITPRFRSGFKGM
;
A
#
# COMPACT_ATOMS: atom_id res chain seq x y z
N SER A 1 2.38 -26.17 5.07
CA SER A 1 3.43 -26.84 4.26
C SER A 1 4.14 -25.78 3.43
N LYS A 2 5.31 -26.06 2.84
CA LYS A 2 6.06 -25.10 1.98
C LYS A 2 5.18 -24.47 0.87
N GLU A 3 4.20 -25.21 0.36
CA GLU A 3 3.23 -24.73 -0.65
C GLU A 3 2.31 -23.60 -0.15
N THR A 4 1.89 -23.63 1.12
CA THR A 4 1.06 -22.56 1.72
C THR A 4 1.87 -21.26 1.88
N GLU A 5 3.18 -21.38 2.13
CA GLU A 5 4.08 -20.23 2.25
C GLU A 5 4.42 -19.64 0.87
N GLU A 6 4.68 -20.46 -0.15
CA GLU A 6 4.89 -20.01 -1.53
C GLU A 6 3.65 -19.33 -2.13
N ALA A 7 2.45 -19.86 -1.89
CA ALA A 7 1.20 -19.21 -2.29
C ALA A 7 1.02 -17.84 -1.59
N SER A 8 1.36 -17.74 -0.30
CA SER A 8 1.31 -16.47 0.43
C SER A 8 2.30 -15.44 -0.14
N ILE A 9 3.50 -15.88 -0.51
CA ILE A 9 4.53 -15.05 -1.15
C ILE A 9 4.05 -14.55 -2.51
N SER A 10 3.39 -15.41 -3.31
CA SER A 10 2.79 -15.00 -4.59
C SER A 10 1.73 -13.91 -4.41
N LEU A 11 0.85 -14.04 -3.43
CA LEU A 11 -0.20 -13.05 -3.14
C LEU A 11 0.37 -11.68 -2.73
N TYR A 12 1.51 -11.66 -2.03
CA TYR A 12 2.21 -10.40 -1.71
C TYR A 12 2.77 -9.68 -2.95
N TYR A 13 2.98 -10.39 -4.07
CA TYR A 13 3.43 -9.82 -5.34
C TYR A 13 2.28 -9.45 -6.30
N ASP A 14 1.02 -9.64 -5.92
CA ASP A 14 -0.12 -9.30 -6.77
C ASP A 14 -0.44 -7.80 -6.81
N PHE A 15 0.16 -7.00 -5.92
CA PHE A 15 0.09 -5.54 -5.96
C PHE A 15 1.13 -4.94 -6.93
N LYS A 16 1.21 -5.47 -8.14
CA LYS A 16 2.20 -5.10 -9.17
C LYS A 16 2.11 -3.63 -9.59
N ASP A 17 0.93 -3.01 -9.40
CA ASP A 17 0.66 -1.61 -9.71
C ASP A 17 0.95 -0.65 -8.55
N VAL A 18 1.51 -1.13 -7.43
CA VAL A 18 2.01 -0.27 -6.35
C VAL A 18 3.53 -0.42 -6.25
N PRO A 19 4.30 0.60 -6.61
CA PRO A 19 5.76 0.52 -6.63
C PRO A 19 6.32 0.44 -5.20
N VAL A 20 7.20 -0.52 -4.92
CA VAL A 20 7.87 -0.64 -3.61
C VAL A 20 9.37 -0.40 -3.76
N PRO A 21 9.98 0.53 -2.99
CA PRO A 21 11.42 0.75 -3.01
C PRO A 21 12.21 -0.50 -2.59
N LYS A 22 13.15 -0.95 -3.43
CA LYS A 22 13.99 -2.15 -3.22
C LYS A 22 14.78 -2.17 -1.91
N LYS A 23 15.02 -1.01 -1.29
CA LYS A 23 15.75 -0.86 -0.03
C LYS A 23 14.90 -1.19 1.21
N LEU A 24 13.59 -1.43 1.04
CA LEU A 24 12.68 -1.82 2.11
C LEU A 24 12.52 -3.34 2.15
N LYS A 25 12.41 -3.90 3.36
CA LYS A 25 12.20 -5.33 3.57
C LYS A 25 10.78 -5.59 4.06
N LEU A 26 10.08 -6.53 3.41
CA LEU A 26 8.75 -6.97 3.82
C LEU A 26 8.77 -7.51 5.26
N GLN A 27 7.78 -7.12 6.05
CA GLN A 27 7.52 -7.60 7.40
C GLN A 27 6.33 -8.56 7.31
N LYS A 28 6.59 -9.84 7.04
CA LYS A 28 5.54 -10.84 6.74
C LYS A 28 4.52 -10.96 7.86
N GLU A 29 4.96 -10.86 9.10
CA GLU A 29 4.16 -11.01 10.32
C GLU A 29 3.21 -9.82 10.54
N LYS A 30 3.45 -8.70 9.84
CA LYS A 30 2.64 -7.47 9.86
C LYS A 30 1.97 -7.21 8.53
N SER A 31 2.01 -8.20 7.63
CA SER A 31 1.43 -8.12 6.30
C SER A 31 0.36 -9.19 6.18
N PHE A 32 -0.68 -8.87 5.44
CA PHE A 32 -1.76 -9.80 5.14
C PHE A 32 -2.38 -9.42 3.81
N VAL A 33 -2.57 -10.40 2.94
CA VAL A 33 -3.28 -10.23 1.68
C VAL A 33 -4.38 -11.25 1.62
N PHE A 34 -5.54 -10.81 1.15
CA PHE A 34 -6.69 -11.64 0.91
C PHE A 34 -7.20 -11.39 -0.50
N GLN A 35 -7.52 -12.47 -1.19
CA GLN A 35 -8.03 -12.44 -2.56
C GLN A 35 -9.39 -13.11 -2.60
N THR A 36 -10.33 -12.43 -3.25
CA THR A 36 -11.61 -12.98 -3.68
C THR A 36 -11.61 -13.17 -5.20
N THR A 37 -12.69 -13.72 -5.74
CA THR A 37 -12.92 -13.75 -7.19
C THR A 37 -13.03 -12.36 -7.82
N GLU A 38 -13.35 -11.33 -7.03
CA GLU A 38 -13.68 -10.00 -7.53
C GLU A 38 -12.56 -8.97 -7.27
N PHE A 39 -11.81 -9.14 -6.19
CA PHE A 39 -10.76 -8.21 -5.80
C PHE A 39 -9.68 -8.83 -4.92
N THR A 40 -8.49 -8.24 -4.97
CA THR A 40 -7.41 -8.46 -4.03
C THR A 40 -7.28 -7.23 -3.11
N THR A 41 -7.26 -7.47 -1.80
CA THR A 41 -7.16 -6.43 -0.76
C THR A 41 -6.13 -6.87 0.28
N GLY A 42 -5.52 -5.93 0.98
CA GLY A 42 -4.58 -6.28 2.04
C GLY A 42 -3.73 -5.13 2.52
N ILE A 43 -2.88 -5.47 3.48
CA ILE A 43 -1.88 -4.59 4.08
C ILE A 43 -0.51 -5.22 3.83
N LEU A 44 0.39 -4.46 3.21
CA LEU A 44 1.81 -4.79 3.18
C LEU A 44 2.58 -3.85 4.09
N THR A 45 3.32 -4.41 5.04
CA THR A 45 4.21 -3.65 5.90
C THR A 45 5.64 -3.89 5.52
N PHE A 46 6.41 -2.82 5.35
CA PHE A 46 7.84 -2.86 5.09
C PHE A 46 8.60 -2.03 6.12
N SER A 47 9.88 -2.35 6.30
CA SER A 47 10.79 -1.54 7.12
C SER A 47 12.16 -1.41 6.47
N GLY A 48 12.80 -0.27 6.64
CA GLY A 48 14.16 -0.04 6.14
C GLY A 48 14.70 1.34 6.47
N LYS A 49 15.96 1.58 6.10
CA LYS A 49 16.65 2.86 6.31
C LYS A 49 16.44 3.77 5.10
N ILE A 50 15.30 4.43 5.06
CA ILE A 50 14.94 5.44 4.03
C ILE A 50 14.28 6.61 4.74
N GLU A 51 14.59 7.83 4.33
CA GLU A 51 13.95 9.04 4.86
C GLU A 51 12.47 9.09 4.47
N SER A 52 11.63 9.56 5.40
CA SER A 52 10.18 9.63 5.17
C SER A 52 9.82 10.53 3.98
N ASP A 53 10.49 11.68 3.83
CA ASP A 53 10.22 12.62 2.73
C ASP A 53 10.60 12.06 1.35
N SER A 54 11.64 11.23 1.31
CA SER A 54 12.01 10.48 0.10
C SER A 54 10.91 9.50 -0.31
N LEU A 55 10.31 8.79 0.65
CA LEU A 55 9.18 7.89 0.38
C LEU A 55 7.94 8.66 -0.08
N ILE A 56 7.62 9.78 0.57
CA ILE A 56 6.48 10.62 0.18
C ILE A 56 6.63 11.06 -1.29
N SER A 57 7.79 11.61 -1.63
CA SER A 57 8.09 12.09 -2.98
C SER A 57 8.09 10.94 -3.99
N TYR A 58 8.63 9.78 -3.62
CA TYR A 58 8.62 8.58 -4.46
C TYR A 58 7.20 8.18 -4.84
N PHE A 59 6.28 8.07 -3.87
CA PHE A 59 4.91 7.65 -4.17
C PHE A 59 4.12 8.69 -4.94
N ILE A 60 4.25 9.98 -4.60
CA ILE A 60 3.57 11.06 -5.35
C ILE A 60 3.98 11.04 -6.84
N ASN A 61 5.25 10.74 -7.12
CA ASN A 61 5.76 10.74 -8.50
C ASN A 61 5.55 9.42 -9.24
N LYS A 62 5.56 8.27 -8.55
CA LYS A 62 5.51 6.94 -9.20
C LYS A 62 4.13 6.32 -9.27
N MET A 63 3.25 6.60 -8.31
CA MET A 63 1.88 6.08 -8.35
C MET A 63 1.10 6.51 -9.62
N PRO A 64 1.25 7.74 -10.15
CA PRO A 64 0.58 8.15 -11.39
C PRO A 64 1.00 7.35 -12.64
N ASP A 65 2.25 6.87 -12.71
CA ASP A 65 2.75 6.04 -13.82
C ASP A 65 1.91 4.75 -13.97
N ASP A 66 1.35 4.25 -12.86
CA ASP A 66 0.48 3.08 -12.78
C ASP A 66 -1.02 3.43 -12.71
N GLY A 67 -1.40 4.68 -13.01
CA GLY A 67 -2.80 5.11 -13.09
C GLY A 67 -3.46 5.44 -11.75
N TRP A 68 -2.69 5.54 -10.66
CA TRP A 68 -3.22 6.01 -9.38
C TRP A 68 -3.28 7.53 -9.33
N ARG A 69 -4.46 8.05 -8.95
CA ARG A 69 -4.68 9.47 -8.74
C ARG A 69 -4.49 9.83 -7.28
N PHE A 70 -3.58 10.76 -7.00
CA PHE A 70 -3.44 11.35 -5.67
C PHE A 70 -4.72 12.11 -5.27
N LEU A 71 -5.18 11.89 -4.05
CA LEU A 71 -6.37 12.56 -3.50
C LEU A 71 -6.00 13.60 -2.45
N SER A 72 -5.25 13.19 -1.43
CA SER A 72 -4.92 14.03 -0.28
C SER A 72 -3.77 13.40 0.53
N SER A 73 -3.22 14.19 1.46
CA SER A 73 -2.25 13.70 2.43
C SER A 73 -2.41 14.36 3.80
N PHE A 74 -2.02 13.63 4.84
CA PHE A 74 -1.80 14.15 6.18
C PHE A 74 -0.32 14.03 6.53
N LYS A 75 0.23 15.05 7.20
CA LYS A 75 1.61 15.03 7.71
C LYS A 75 1.57 15.19 9.22
N SER A 76 2.40 14.38 9.90
CA SER A 76 2.54 14.31 11.37
C SER A 76 1.27 13.85 12.12
N PRO A 77 1.38 12.97 13.14
CA PRO A 77 2.58 12.28 13.64
C PRO A 77 3.04 11.12 12.74
N LYS A 78 2.22 10.75 11.75
CA LYS A 78 2.54 9.85 10.64
C LYS A 78 2.21 10.54 9.33
N ASN A 79 2.92 10.20 8.27
CA ASN A 79 2.58 10.71 6.94
C ASN A 79 1.63 9.73 6.27
N ILE A 80 0.45 10.17 5.85
CA ILE A 80 -0.55 9.33 5.19
C ILE A 80 -0.85 9.93 3.82
N LEU A 81 -0.79 9.12 2.77
CA LEU A 81 -1.12 9.51 1.41
C LEU A 81 -2.31 8.68 0.93
N PHE A 82 -3.30 9.34 0.33
CA PHE A 82 -4.48 8.69 -0.23
C PHE A 82 -4.43 8.73 -1.75
N PHE A 83 -4.55 7.56 -2.36
CA PHE A 83 -4.62 7.38 -3.81
C PHE A 83 -5.87 6.61 -4.19
N GLN A 84 -6.38 6.88 -5.39
CA GLN A 84 -7.51 6.17 -5.98
C GLN A 84 -7.18 5.71 -7.39
N LYS A 85 -7.57 4.49 -7.72
CA LYS A 85 -7.56 3.95 -9.08
C LYS A 85 -8.83 3.14 -9.28
N GLU A 86 -9.63 3.52 -10.29
CA GLU A 86 -10.88 2.84 -10.66
C GLU A 86 -11.83 2.57 -9.46
N SER A 87 -11.93 1.30 -9.06
CA SER A 87 -12.75 0.74 -7.98
C SER A 87 -11.92 0.38 -6.74
N ARG A 88 -10.72 0.97 -6.54
CA ARG A 88 -9.86 0.72 -5.38
C ARG A 88 -9.25 2.01 -4.81
N PHE A 89 -8.91 1.96 -3.54
CA PHE A 89 -8.06 2.93 -2.86
C PHE A 89 -6.72 2.29 -2.46
N CYS A 90 -5.66 3.09 -2.50
CA CYS A 90 -4.37 2.76 -1.92
C CYS A 90 -4.05 3.83 -0.88
N ILE A 91 -3.85 3.41 0.36
CA ILE A 91 -3.50 4.27 1.49
C ILE A 91 -2.07 3.92 1.90
N ILE A 92 -1.20 4.90 1.86
CA ILE A 92 0.21 4.74 2.18
C ILE A 92 0.49 5.45 3.49
N THR A 93 0.87 4.69 4.51
CA THR A 93 1.26 5.23 5.82
C THR A 93 2.77 5.08 6.01
N ILE A 94 3.45 6.20 6.25
CA ILE A 94 4.89 6.28 6.46
C ILE A 94 5.14 6.77 7.89
N ILE A 95 5.83 5.96 8.67
CA ILE A 95 6.11 6.22 10.09
C ILE A 95 7.62 6.22 10.29
N SER A 96 8.18 7.40 10.56
CA SER A 96 9.58 7.54 10.97
C SER A 96 9.77 6.94 12.36
N ARG A 97 10.84 6.15 12.53
CA ARG A 97 11.32 5.63 13.81
C ARG A 97 12.75 6.13 14.03
N ALA A 98 13.29 5.90 15.22
CA ALA A 98 14.64 6.37 15.56
C ALA A 98 15.74 5.87 14.60
N PHE A 99 15.60 4.66 14.05
CA PHE A 99 16.64 4.02 13.22
C PHE A 99 16.13 3.42 11.90
N SER A 100 14.83 3.58 11.62
CA SER A 100 14.18 3.02 10.44
C SER A 100 12.93 3.81 10.11
N THR A 101 12.37 3.52 8.94
CA THR A 101 11.04 3.99 8.56
C THR A 101 10.20 2.76 8.29
N ASN A 102 8.99 2.73 8.86
CA ASN A 102 7.99 1.74 8.52
C ASN A 102 7.07 2.31 7.44
N LEU A 103 6.83 1.50 6.42
CA LEU A 103 5.92 1.78 5.33
C LEU A 103 4.79 0.77 5.40
N GLU A 104 3.56 1.23 5.43
CA GLU A 104 2.36 0.41 5.31
C GLU A 104 1.62 0.81 4.04
N ILE A 105 1.31 -0.17 3.20
CA ILE A 105 0.51 -0.03 1.99
C ILE A 105 -0.77 -0.81 2.20
N LEU A 106 -1.88 -0.10 2.33
CA LEU A 106 -3.22 -0.67 2.42
C LEU A 106 -3.92 -0.51 1.07
N ILE A 107 -4.36 -1.62 0.48
CA ILE A 107 -5.20 -1.62 -0.72
C ILE A 107 -6.57 -2.15 -0.33
N THR A 108 -7.61 -1.39 -0.66
CA THR A 108 -9.00 -1.73 -0.33
C THR A 108 -9.93 -1.40 -1.50
N PRO A 109 -10.96 -2.22 -1.77
CA PRO A 109 -11.98 -1.89 -2.75
C PRO A 109 -12.71 -0.60 -2.36
N ARG A 110 -13.00 0.21 -3.38
CA ARG A 110 -13.93 1.33 -3.31
C ARG A 110 -15.29 0.80 -3.71
N PHE A 111 -16.08 0.39 -2.73
CA PHE A 111 -17.48 0.09 -2.96
C PHE A 111 -18.18 1.37 -3.43
N ARG A 112 -18.72 1.35 -4.64
CA ARG A 112 -19.64 2.40 -5.07
C ARG A 112 -20.88 2.26 -4.19
N SER A 113 -21.04 3.18 -3.25
CA SER A 113 -22.31 3.34 -2.55
C SER A 113 -23.37 3.65 -3.60
N GLY A 114 -24.31 2.73 -3.79
CA GLY A 114 -25.55 2.96 -4.52
C GLY A 114 -26.53 3.76 -3.68
N PHE A 115 -26.13 4.94 -3.15
CA PHE A 115 -27.12 5.90 -2.68
C PHE A 115 -27.73 6.58 -3.91
N LYS A 116 -28.73 5.91 -4.48
CA LYS A 116 -29.70 6.54 -5.37
C LYS A 116 -30.63 7.33 -4.45
N GLY A 117 -30.25 8.58 -4.17
CA GLY A 117 -31.12 9.52 -3.47
C GLY A 117 -32.44 9.61 -4.21
N MET A 118 -33.52 9.33 -3.47
CA MET A 118 -34.91 9.58 -3.84
C MET A 118 -35.17 11.06 -4.07
#